data_AF-B2B7G3-F1
#
_entry.id   AF-B2B7G3-F1
#
_cell.length_a   1.000
_cell.length_b   1.000
_cell.length_c   1.000
_cell.angle_alpha   90.00
_cell.angle_beta   90.00
_cell.angle_gamma   90.00
#
_symmetry.space_group_name_H-M   'P 1'
#
loop_
_entity.id
_entity.type
_entity.pdbx_description
1 polymer ?
#
loop_
_entity_poly.entity_id
_entity_poly.type
_entity_poly.pdbx_seq_one_letter_code
_entity_poly.pdbx_strand_id
1 'polypeptide(L)'
;MAPKSSSPAKKATACACSHKSCCSSLTTFFKWFAILFAVLAPIFYVLDQNVDKFYVFNLPQLDAVTKAAINAHPGDTKAMVKYIVDELKADVTVSRYVNTDEQWVFNNAGGAMGAMYIIHASFTEYLIIFGTAIGTEGHTGRHTADDYFHILTGTQTAYVPGEYEPEVYPPGTIHHLRRGDVKQYRMPESCFALEYARGWIPPMLFFGFADGLSSTLDFPTLWRTTYLTAEQMLGNLVKGKF
;
A
#
# COMPACT_ATOMS: atom_id res chain seq x y z
N MET A 1 48.04 -60.81 62.49
CA MET A 1 47.10 -59.72 62.84
C MET A 1 47.67 -58.43 62.29
N ALA A 2 47.09 -57.91 61.21
CA ALA A 2 47.37 -56.61 60.63
C ALA A 2 46.04 -55.99 60.15
N PRO A 3 45.83 -54.67 60.28
CA PRO A 3 44.49 -54.09 60.38
C PRO A 3 43.89 -53.72 59.01
N LYS A 4 42.55 -53.75 58.98
CA LYS A 4 41.68 -53.33 57.88
C LYS A 4 41.92 -51.85 57.53
N SER A 5 42.12 -51.56 56.25
CA SER A 5 42.03 -50.20 55.72
C SER A 5 40.66 -49.99 55.05
N SER A 6 40.01 -48.90 55.44
CA SER A 6 38.70 -48.45 54.98
C SER A 6 38.87 -47.57 53.74
N SER A 7 38.18 -47.91 52.65
CA SER A 7 38.05 -47.05 51.47
C SER A 7 37.08 -45.90 51.72
N PRO A 8 37.37 -44.67 51.25
CA PRO A 8 36.47 -43.54 51.44
C PRO A 8 35.34 -43.53 50.41
N ALA A 9 34.16 -43.09 50.86
CA ALA A 9 32.96 -42.89 50.04
C ALA A 9 33.18 -41.83 48.96
N LYS A 10 32.92 -42.19 47.69
CA LYS A 10 32.86 -41.23 46.58
C LYS A 10 31.55 -40.45 46.66
N LYS A 11 31.66 -39.14 46.88
CA LYS A 11 30.56 -38.17 46.76
C LYS A 11 30.03 -38.16 45.32
N ALA A 12 28.73 -38.30 45.16
CA ALA A 12 28.04 -38.06 43.90
C ALA A 12 28.13 -36.57 43.55
N THR A 13 28.82 -36.24 42.46
CA THR A 13 28.80 -34.91 41.85
C THR A 13 27.48 -34.77 41.08
N ALA A 14 26.56 -33.96 41.61
CA ALA A 14 25.36 -33.58 40.90
C ALA A 14 25.73 -32.81 39.63
N CYS A 15 25.28 -33.30 38.48
CA CYS A 15 25.37 -32.61 37.21
C CYS A 15 24.44 -31.39 37.26
N ALA A 16 25.02 -30.20 37.41
CA ALA A 16 24.27 -28.95 37.33
C ALA A 16 23.89 -28.71 35.86
N CYS A 17 22.66 -29.06 35.48
CA CYS A 17 22.09 -28.67 34.20
C CYS A 17 22.10 -27.15 34.07
N SER A 18 22.87 -26.65 33.10
CA SER A 18 22.94 -25.24 32.71
C SER A 18 21.63 -24.80 32.04
N HIS A 19 20.64 -24.45 32.86
CA HIS A 19 19.37 -23.85 32.41
C HIS A 19 19.48 -22.34 32.11
N LYS A 20 20.66 -21.73 32.23
CA LYS A 20 20.85 -20.26 32.17
C LYS A 20 21.01 -19.68 30.76
N SER A 21 21.28 -20.50 29.74
CA SER A 21 21.61 -19.98 28.40
C SER A 21 20.37 -19.48 27.63
N CYS A 22 19.22 -20.16 27.76
CA CYS A 22 18.02 -19.86 26.96
C CYS A 22 17.29 -18.57 27.42
N CYS A 23 17.19 -18.32 28.74
CA CYS A 23 16.51 -17.13 29.27
C CYS A 23 17.29 -15.81 29.06
N SER A 24 18.62 -15.86 28.91
CA SER A 24 19.42 -14.64 28.71
C SER A 24 19.28 -14.07 27.30
N SER A 25 19.09 -14.94 26.30
CA SER A 25 18.92 -14.53 24.90
C SER A 25 17.58 -13.83 24.68
N LEU A 26 16.49 -14.40 25.23
CA LEU A 26 15.16 -13.81 25.11
C LEU A 26 15.03 -12.46 25.83
N THR A 27 15.62 -12.33 27.02
CA THR A 27 15.65 -11.06 27.77
C THR A 27 16.51 -10.00 27.08
N THR A 28 17.61 -10.41 26.43
CA THR A 28 18.46 -9.50 25.63
C THR A 28 17.73 -9.05 24.36
N PHE A 29 17.02 -9.94 23.67
CA PHE A 29 16.17 -9.61 22.53
C PHE A 29 15.09 -8.57 22.89
N PHE A 30 14.33 -8.81 23.96
CA PHE A 30 13.29 -7.85 24.39
C PHE A 30 13.87 -6.50 24.81
N LYS A 31 15.07 -6.46 25.40
CA LYS A 31 15.76 -5.20 25.71
C LYS A 31 16.11 -4.43 24.44
N TRP A 32 16.73 -5.08 23.45
CA TRP A 32 17.07 -4.42 22.18
C TRP A 32 15.82 -4.00 21.40
N PHE A 33 14.77 -4.82 21.39
CA PHE A 33 13.49 -4.48 20.80
C PHE A 33 12.86 -3.26 21.48
N ALA A 34 12.83 -3.22 22.81
CA ALA A 34 12.30 -2.08 23.55
C ALA A 34 13.10 -0.80 23.30
N ILE A 35 14.43 -0.88 23.23
CA ILE A 35 15.29 0.27 22.89
C ILE A 35 15.00 0.73 21.46
N LEU A 36 14.97 -0.19 20.50
CA LEU A 36 14.68 0.13 19.10
C LEU A 36 13.30 0.78 18.96
N PHE A 37 12.29 0.23 19.62
CA PHE A 37 10.94 0.79 19.63
C PHE A 37 10.90 2.19 20.26
N ALA A 38 11.57 2.39 21.40
CA ALA A 38 11.63 3.68 22.09
C ALA A 38 12.30 4.77 21.23
N VAL A 39 13.20 4.40 20.32
CA VAL A 39 13.83 5.33 19.37
C VAL A 39 13.00 5.51 18.09
N LEU A 40 12.54 4.42 17.48
CA LEU A 40 11.85 4.47 16.19
C LEU A 40 10.42 5.02 16.30
N ALA A 41 9.69 4.72 17.36
CA ALA A 41 8.32 5.18 17.55
C ALA A 41 8.18 6.72 17.54
N PRO A 42 8.97 7.51 18.29
CA PRO A 42 8.89 8.96 18.22
C PRO A 42 9.34 9.52 16.87
N ILE A 43 10.36 8.92 16.23
CA ILE A 43 10.80 9.32 14.89
C ILE A 43 9.65 9.11 13.89
N PHE A 44 9.03 7.94 13.90
CA PHE A 44 7.90 7.63 13.04
C PHE A 44 6.72 8.56 13.33
N TYR A 45 6.41 8.82 14.60
CA TYR A 45 5.35 9.76 14.98
C TYR A 45 5.58 11.16 14.40
N VAL A 46 6.80 11.68 14.49
CA VAL A 46 7.15 12.99 13.90
C VAL A 46 7.07 12.96 12.38
N LEU A 47 7.56 11.90 11.73
CA LEU A 47 7.47 11.75 10.28
C LEU A 47 6.01 11.66 9.81
N ASP A 48 5.18 10.90 10.51
CA ASP A 48 3.75 10.74 10.22
C ASP A 48 2.98 12.05 10.34
N GLN A 49 3.30 12.88 11.35
CA GLN A 49 2.73 14.23 11.49
C GLN A 49 3.13 15.21 10.38
N ASN A 50 4.22 14.92 9.67
CA ASN A 50 4.78 15.80 8.63
C ASN A 50 4.78 15.10 7.26
N VAL A 51 3.99 14.05 7.10
CA VAL A 51 3.96 13.24 5.88
C VAL A 51 3.55 14.06 4.66
N ASP A 52 2.75 15.11 4.87
CA ASP A 52 2.25 16.05 3.87
C ASP A 52 3.35 16.85 3.18
N LYS A 53 4.45 17.13 3.88
CA LYS A 53 5.63 17.82 3.31
C LYS A 53 6.32 17.00 2.24
N PHE A 54 6.08 15.69 2.24
CA PHE A 54 6.60 14.79 1.24
C PHE A 54 5.59 14.56 0.12
N TYR A 55 4.52 15.36 -0.05
CA TYR A 55 3.62 15.20 -1.20
C TYR A 55 4.08 16.02 -2.41
N VAL A 56 3.92 15.46 -3.60
CA VAL A 56 4.23 16.08 -4.89
C VAL A 56 2.95 16.51 -5.59
N PHE A 57 1.91 15.69 -5.52
CA PHE A 57 0.64 15.99 -6.16
C PHE A 57 -0.27 16.72 -5.19
N ASN A 58 -1.12 17.59 -5.73
CA ASN A 58 -2.13 18.28 -4.93
C ASN A 58 -3.53 17.93 -5.41
N LEU A 59 -4.46 17.77 -4.47
CA LEU A 59 -5.83 17.35 -4.76
C LEU A 59 -6.58 18.30 -5.71
N PRO A 60 -6.50 19.65 -5.56
CA PRO A 60 -7.20 20.54 -6.47
C PRO A 60 -6.71 20.42 -7.92
N GLN A 61 -5.41 20.23 -8.14
CA GLN A 61 -4.85 19.99 -9.47
C GLN A 61 -5.35 18.68 -10.07
N LEU A 62 -5.32 17.59 -9.28
CA LEU A 62 -5.79 16.28 -9.74
C LEU A 62 -7.29 16.30 -10.06
N ASP A 63 -8.10 16.99 -9.26
CA ASP A 63 -9.52 17.20 -9.53
C ASP A 63 -9.74 18.02 -10.81
N ALA A 64 -8.99 19.12 -10.98
CA ALA A 64 -9.10 19.98 -12.15
C ALA A 64 -8.71 19.24 -13.44
N VAL A 65 -7.59 18.52 -13.46
CA VAL A 65 -7.15 17.78 -14.65
C VAL A 65 -8.10 16.63 -14.99
N THR A 66 -8.63 15.94 -13.99
CA THR A 66 -9.62 14.88 -14.17
C THR A 66 -10.91 15.43 -14.81
N LYS A 67 -11.46 16.53 -14.26
CA LYS A 67 -12.66 17.16 -14.82
C LYS A 67 -12.43 17.70 -16.22
N ALA A 68 -11.25 18.28 -16.48
CA ALA A 68 -10.87 18.73 -17.82
C ALA A 68 -10.83 17.56 -18.82
N ALA A 69 -10.24 16.43 -18.44
CA ALA A 69 -10.19 15.22 -19.26
C ALA A 69 -11.59 14.70 -19.60
N ILE A 70 -12.48 14.60 -18.59
CA ILE A 70 -13.87 14.16 -18.77
C ILE A 70 -14.62 15.07 -19.76
N ASN A 71 -14.45 16.39 -19.63
CA ASN A 71 -15.11 17.36 -20.50
C ASN A 71 -14.54 17.36 -21.93
N ALA A 72 -13.23 17.16 -22.08
CA ALA A 72 -12.55 17.15 -23.38
C ALA A 72 -12.83 15.87 -24.18
N HIS A 73 -13.01 14.74 -23.49
CA HIS A 73 -13.08 13.42 -24.10
C HIS A 73 -14.27 12.57 -23.61
N PRO A 74 -15.52 13.07 -23.68
CA PRO A 74 -16.67 12.36 -23.14
C PRO A 74 -16.85 10.98 -23.80
N GLY A 75 -16.86 9.92 -22.98
CA GLY A 75 -17.04 8.54 -23.44
C GLY A 75 -15.79 7.86 -24.01
N ASP A 76 -14.65 8.53 -24.08
CA ASP A 76 -13.37 7.94 -24.50
C ASP A 76 -12.38 7.89 -23.33
N THR A 77 -12.45 6.82 -22.54
CA THR A 77 -11.57 6.61 -21.38
C THR A 77 -10.09 6.64 -21.75
N LYS A 78 -9.72 6.13 -22.93
CA LYS A 78 -8.32 6.10 -23.36
C LYS A 78 -7.80 7.52 -23.62
N ALA A 79 -8.59 8.34 -24.30
CA ALA A 79 -8.25 9.75 -24.51
C ALA A 79 -8.22 10.54 -23.19
N MET A 80 -9.13 10.26 -22.24
CA MET A 80 -9.09 10.86 -20.90
C MET A 80 -7.79 10.52 -20.16
N VAL A 81 -7.39 9.24 -20.12
CA VAL A 81 -6.14 8.80 -19.47
C VAL A 81 -4.93 9.47 -20.11
N LYS A 82 -4.88 9.48 -21.44
CA LYS A 82 -3.79 10.16 -22.17
C LYS A 82 -3.72 11.65 -21.84
N TYR A 83 -4.87 12.33 -21.84
CA TYR A 83 -4.96 13.75 -21.49
C TYR A 83 -4.39 14.03 -20.10
N ILE A 84 -4.78 13.24 -19.10
CA ILE A 84 -4.30 13.40 -17.71
C ILE A 84 -2.79 13.25 -17.65
N VAL A 85 -2.23 12.20 -18.25
CA VAL A 85 -0.78 11.95 -18.23
C VAL A 85 -0.02 13.06 -18.95
N ASP A 86 -0.51 13.52 -20.10
CA ASP A 86 0.11 14.60 -20.87
C ASP A 86 0.12 15.93 -20.09
N GLU A 87 -0.99 16.29 -19.44
CA GLU A 87 -1.10 17.50 -18.62
C GLU A 87 -0.19 17.45 -17.39
N LEU A 88 -0.16 16.31 -16.68
CA LEU A 88 0.77 16.10 -15.57
C LEU A 88 2.23 16.15 -16.03
N LYS A 89 2.52 15.67 -17.25
CA LYS A 89 3.86 15.74 -17.82
C LYS A 89 4.25 17.15 -18.25
N ALA A 90 3.30 17.97 -18.66
CA ALA A 90 3.50 19.37 -19.04
C ALA A 90 3.75 20.27 -17.81
N ASP A 91 3.22 19.91 -16.64
CA ASP A 91 3.44 20.66 -15.41
C ASP A 91 4.88 20.48 -14.87
N VAL A 92 5.65 21.57 -14.91
CA VAL A 92 7.05 21.63 -14.44
C VAL A 92 7.23 21.22 -12.97
N THR A 93 6.20 21.34 -12.13
CA THR A 93 6.27 21.02 -10.70
C THR A 93 6.24 19.51 -10.42
N VAL A 94 5.53 18.73 -11.24
CA VAL A 94 5.34 17.28 -11.04
C VAL A 94 5.95 16.41 -12.14
N SER A 95 6.22 16.97 -13.33
CA SER A 95 6.68 16.26 -14.55
C SER A 95 7.89 15.34 -14.38
N ARG A 96 8.78 15.62 -13.42
CA ARG A 96 9.94 14.77 -13.07
C ARG A 96 9.56 13.43 -12.43
N TYR A 97 8.36 13.35 -11.86
CA TYR A 97 7.82 12.22 -11.10
C TYR A 97 6.73 11.45 -11.84
N VAL A 98 6.36 11.90 -13.04
CA VAL A 98 5.33 11.29 -13.89
C VAL A 98 5.98 10.27 -14.81
N ASN A 99 5.54 9.02 -14.68
CA ASN A 99 5.78 7.94 -15.62
C ASN A 99 4.82 8.07 -16.80
N THR A 100 5.37 8.02 -18.02
CA THR A 100 4.59 8.08 -19.27
C THR A 100 4.60 6.75 -20.02
N ASP A 101 5.30 5.73 -19.51
CA ASP A 101 5.30 4.39 -20.07
C ASP A 101 4.03 3.65 -19.63
N GLU A 102 3.02 3.63 -20.50
CA GLU A 102 1.69 3.06 -20.24
C GLU A 102 1.75 1.53 -20.16
N GLN A 103 1.87 1.01 -18.95
CA GLN A 103 1.96 -0.41 -18.67
C GLN A 103 0.84 -0.85 -17.74
N TRP A 104 -0.08 -1.64 -18.30
CA TRP A 104 -1.22 -2.20 -17.58
C TRP A 104 -0.89 -3.56 -16.98
N VAL A 105 -1.30 -3.75 -15.72
CA VAL A 105 -1.22 -5.03 -15.00
C VAL A 105 -2.56 -5.31 -14.32
N PHE A 106 -2.91 -6.59 -14.18
CA PHE A 106 -4.04 -6.94 -13.32
C PHE A 106 -3.71 -6.66 -11.85
N ASN A 107 -4.73 -6.24 -11.10
CA ASN A 107 -4.66 -5.99 -9.67
C ASN A 107 -5.79 -6.77 -8.98
N ASN A 108 -5.44 -7.67 -8.08
CA ASN A 108 -6.35 -8.50 -7.31
C ASN A 108 -6.13 -8.24 -5.83
N ALA A 109 -7.12 -7.66 -5.15
CA ALA A 109 -7.05 -7.36 -3.72
C ALA A 109 -8.46 -7.22 -3.10
N GLY A 110 -8.63 -7.74 -1.88
CA GLY A 110 -9.89 -7.63 -1.14
C GLY A 110 -11.07 -8.34 -1.79
N GLY A 111 -10.83 -9.35 -2.62
CA GLY A 111 -11.84 -10.02 -3.44
C GLY A 111 -12.21 -9.28 -4.73
N ALA A 112 -11.72 -8.04 -4.90
CA ALA A 112 -11.91 -7.29 -6.13
C ALA A 112 -10.78 -7.58 -7.13
N MET A 113 -11.12 -7.49 -8.41
CA MET A 113 -10.21 -7.59 -9.54
C MET A 113 -10.41 -6.39 -10.49
N GLY A 114 -9.31 -5.75 -10.86
CA GLY A 114 -9.27 -4.72 -11.88
C GLY A 114 -7.94 -4.75 -12.63
N ALA A 115 -7.69 -3.71 -13.41
CA ALA A 115 -6.41 -3.44 -14.02
C ALA A 115 -5.92 -2.06 -13.57
N MET A 116 -4.60 -1.91 -13.46
CA MET A 116 -3.99 -0.64 -13.11
C MET A 116 -2.84 -0.25 -14.03
N TYR A 117 -2.65 1.05 -14.17
CA TYR A 117 -1.50 1.68 -14.82
C TYR A 117 -0.86 2.67 -13.84
N ILE A 118 0.43 2.47 -13.53
CA ILE A 118 1.19 3.27 -12.57
C ILE A 118 1.76 4.53 -13.24
N ILE A 119 1.19 5.69 -12.90
CA ILE A 119 1.69 7.02 -13.31
C ILE A 119 2.78 7.50 -12.33
N HIS A 120 2.65 7.19 -11.04
CA HIS A 120 3.64 7.51 -10.02
C HIS A 120 3.58 6.52 -8.86
N ALA A 121 4.73 6.19 -8.27
CA ALA A 121 4.80 5.56 -6.95
C ALA A 121 6.03 6.02 -6.17
N SER A 122 5.87 6.26 -4.88
CA SER A 122 6.89 6.60 -3.87
C SER A 122 6.49 6.00 -2.51
N PHE A 123 7.27 6.22 -1.44
CA PHE A 123 6.91 5.67 -0.12
C PHE A 123 5.72 6.42 0.51
N THR A 124 5.44 7.63 0.05
CA THR A 124 4.41 8.53 0.62
C THR A 124 3.23 8.81 -0.31
N GLU A 125 3.33 8.48 -1.60
CA GLU A 125 2.25 8.67 -2.58
C GLU A 125 2.29 7.63 -3.70
N TYR A 126 1.12 7.29 -4.26
CA TYR A 126 1.02 6.77 -5.61
C TYR A 126 -0.08 7.49 -6.39
N LEU A 127 0.06 7.49 -7.71
CA LEU A 127 -0.95 7.93 -8.65
C LEU A 127 -1.08 6.87 -9.73
N ILE A 128 -2.24 6.28 -9.87
CA ILE A 128 -2.52 5.22 -10.85
C ILE A 128 -3.83 5.50 -11.57
N ILE A 129 -3.99 4.92 -12.75
CA ILE A 129 -5.33 4.64 -13.27
C ILE A 129 -5.70 3.26 -12.76
N PHE A 130 -6.86 3.14 -12.12
CA PHE A 130 -7.44 1.86 -11.74
C PHE A 130 -8.85 1.73 -12.31
N GLY A 131 -9.22 0.53 -12.73
CA GLY A 131 -10.58 0.26 -13.16
C GLY A 131 -10.79 -1.16 -13.64
N THR A 132 -11.98 -1.38 -14.17
CA THR A 132 -12.43 -2.66 -14.74
C THR A 132 -13.30 -2.37 -15.93
N ALA A 133 -13.20 -3.19 -16.97
CA ALA A 133 -14.08 -3.11 -18.14
C ALA A 133 -15.39 -3.91 -17.97
N ILE A 134 -15.47 -4.79 -16.95
CA ILE A 134 -16.55 -5.77 -16.79
C ILE A 134 -17.17 -5.77 -15.38
N GLY A 135 -16.74 -4.85 -14.52
CA GLY A 135 -17.20 -4.73 -13.14
C GLY A 135 -16.32 -5.47 -12.13
N THR A 136 -16.50 -5.12 -10.85
CA THR A 136 -15.77 -5.67 -9.69
C THR A 136 -16.46 -5.30 -8.38
N GLU A 137 -16.29 -6.10 -7.33
CA GLU A 137 -16.73 -5.77 -5.98
C GLU A 137 -15.79 -6.36 -4.94
N GLY A 138 -15.66 -5.72 -3.79
CA GLY A 138 -14.81 -6.23 -2.73
C GLY A 138 -14.68 -5.33 -1.52
N HIS A 139 -13.76 -5.72 -0.65
CA HIS A 139 -13.35 -4.97 0.52
C HIS A 139 -12.34 -3.91 0.11
N THR A 140 -12.49 -2.65 0.55
CA THR A 140 -11.54 -1.58 0.16
C THR A 140 -10.14 -1.81 0.68
N GLY A 141 -10.02 -2.44 1.85
CA GLY A 141 -8.77 -2.52 2.61
C GLY A 141 -8.76 -1.50 3.74
N ARG A 142 -7.91 -1.73 4.75
CA ARG A 142 -7.65 -0.77 5.83
C ARG A 142 -6.25 -0.20 5.63
N HIS A 143 -6.18 0.99 5.05
CA HIS A 143 -4.92 1.55 4.60
C HIS A 143 -4.29 2.54 5.58
N THR A 144 -2.96 2.68 5.50
CA THR A 144 -2.14 3.65 6.23
C THR A 144 -2.01 4.99 5.49
N ALA A 145 -2.84 5.20 4.48
CA ALA A 145 -2.90 6.38 3.64
C ALA A 145 -4.37 6.74 3.36
N ASP A 146 -4.62 8.01 3.02
CA ASP A 146 -5.87 8.43 2.39
C ASP A 146 -5.83 8.04 0.91
N ASP A 147 -6.97 7.65 0.37
CA ASP A 147 -7.12 7.24 -1.02
C ASP A 147 -8.29 7.97 -1.69
N TYR A 148 -8.06 8.49 -2.89
CA TYR A 148 -8.96 9.36 -3.63
C TYR A 148 -9.20 8.79 -5.02
N PHE A 149 -10.41 8.29 -5.26
CA PHE A 149 -10.84 7.81 -6.57
C PHE A 149 -11.58 8.93 -7.29
N HIS A 150 -10.91 9.60 -8.22
CA HIS A 150 -11.53 10.53 -9.15
C HIS A 150 -12.17 9.74 -10.30
N ILE A 151 -13.50 9.61 -10.29
CA ILE A 151 -14.21 8.76 -11.25
C ILE A 151 -14.17 9.39 -12.65
N LEU A 152 -13.56 8.70 -13.61
CA LEU A 152 -13.43 9.13 -15.00
C LEU A 152 -14.64 8.70 -15.82
N THR A 153 -15.00 7.42 -15.72
CA THR A 153 -16.10 6.79 -16.45
C THR A 153 -16.77 5.73 -15.60
N GLY A 154 -18.04 5.46 -15.86
CA GLY A 154 -18.83 4.51 -15.08
C GLY A 154 -19.24 5.06 -13.71
N THR A 155 -19.66 4.17 -12.82
CA THR A 155 -20.10 4.52 -11.47
C THR A 155 -19.40 3.62 -10.47
N GLN A 156 -18.86 4.21 -9.40
CA GLN A 156 -18.44 3.46 -8.23
C GLN A 156 -19.50 3.61 -7.14
N THR A 157 -19.77 2.54 -6.41
CA THR A 157 -20.57 2.57 -5.20
C THR A 157 -19.73 2.13 -4.01
N ALA A 158 -20.05 2.66 -2.83
CA ALA A 158 -19.42 2.26 -1.58
C ALA A 158 -20.48 2.12 -0.48
N TYR A 159 -20.16 1.30 0.51
CA TYR A 159 -21.07 0.95 1.58
C TYR A 159 -20.32 0.69 2.88
N VAL A 160 -20.89 1.13 4.00
CA VAL A 160 -20.43 0.79 5.35
C VAL A 160 -21.53 0.05 6.12
N PRO A 161 -21.21 -1.00 6.89
CA PRO A 161 -22.20 -1.73 7.67
C PRO A 161 -23.02 -0.82 8.60
N GLY A 162 -24.34 -0.99 8.57
CA GLY A 162 -25.28 -0.23 9.39
C GLY A 162 -26.02 0.87 8.62
N GLU A 163 -25.48 1.29 7.48
CA GLU A 163 -26.26 2.07 6.51
C GLU A 163 -27.17 1.14 5.69
N TYR A 164 -28.18 1.71 5.05
CA TYR A 164 -29.12 0.96 4.19
C TYR A 164 -29.08 1.42 2.72
N GLU A 165 -28.53 2.60 2.46
CA GLU A 165 -28.35 3.15 1.11
C GLU A 165 -26.86 3.22 0.75
N PRO A 166 -26.48 2.93 -0.50
CA PRO A 166 -25.09 3.05 -0.93
C PRO A 166 -24.70 4.51 -1.16
N GLU A 167 -23.43 4.80 -0.93
CA GLU A 167 -22.79 5.99 -1.50
C GLU A 167 -22.60 5.75 -3.01
N VAL A 168 -22.95 6.74 -3.84
CA VAL A 168 -22.88 6.64 -5.30
C VAL A 168 -21.98 7.73 -5.88
N TYR A 169 -20.98 7.31 -6.64
CA TYR A 169 -19.93 8.15 -7.21
C TYR A 169 -19.95 8.04 -8.75
N PRO A 170 -20.69 8.93 -9.45
CA PRO A 170 -20.69 9.03 -10.91
C PRO A 170 -19.43 9.77 -11.43
N PRO A 171 -19.23 9.85 -12.78
CA PRO A 171 -18.09 10.55 -13.36
C PRO A 171 -17.99 12.00 -12.89
N GLY A 172 -16.76 12.46 -12.61
CA GLY A 172 -16.45 13.80 -12.12
C GLY A 172 -16.61 13.97 -10.61
N THR A 173 -16.99 12.91 -9.90
CA THR A 173 -17.02 12.88 -8.42
C THR A 173 -15.77 12.19 -7.86
N ILE A 174 -15.55 12.35 -6.55
CA ILE A 174 -14.41 11.77 -5.83
C ILE A 174 -14.93 10.89 -4.71
N HIS A 175 -14.58 9.61 -4.72
CA HIS A 175 -14.70 8.76 -3.54
C HIS A 175 -13.43 8.89 -2.70
N HIS A 176 -13.55 9.54 -1.53
CA HIS A 176 -12.46 9.67 -0.56
C HIS A 176 -12.58 8.60 0.51
N LEU A 177 -11.65 7.65 0.49
CA LEU A 177 -11.46 6.65 1.54
C LEU A 177 -10.40 7.17 2.52
N ARG A 178 -10.83 7.49 3.74
CA ARG A 178 -9.91 8.03 4.75
C ARG A 178 -8.98 6.95 5.28
N ARG A 179 -7.78 7.35 5.68
CA ARG A 179 -6.83 6.46 6.37
C ARG A 179 -7.51 5.74 7.54
N GLY A 180 -7.41 4.41 7.55
CA GLY A 180 -7.97 3.54 8.60
C GLY A 180 -9.44 3.16 8.43
N ASP A 181 -10.19 3.85 7.56
CA ASP A 181 -11.56 3.50 7.22
C ASP A 181 -11.60 2.24 6.37
N VAL A 182 -12.75 1.57 6.37
CA VAL A 182 -13.03 0.39 5.58
C VAL A 182 -14.44 0.50 5.03
N LYS A 183 -14.59 0.16 3.76
CA LYS A 183 -15.90 0.02 3.09
C LYS A 183 -15.95 -1.26 2.28
N GLN A 184 -17.15 -1.69 1.94
CA GLN A 184 -17.35 -2.45 0.72
C GLN A 184 -17.39 -1.44 -0.43
N TYR A 185 -16.78 -1.77 -1.56
CA TYR A 185 -16.94 -0.98 -2.78
C TYR A 185 -17.31 -1.89 -3.95
N ARG A 186 -17.92 -1.28 -4.97
CA ARG A 186 -18.31 -1.96 -6.18
C ARG A 186 -18.22 -1.01 -7.37
N MET A 187 -17.78 -1.54 -8.49
CA MET A 187 -17.94 -0.96 -9.82
C MET A 187 -18.80 -1.96 -10.59
N PRO A 188 -20.11 -1.73 -10.76
CA PRO A 188 -21.02 -2.79 -11.25
C PRO A 188 -20.78 -3.15 -12.72
N GLU A 189 -20.28 -2.21 -13.52
CA GLU A 189 -19.99 -2.37 -14.95
C GLU A 189 -18.59 -1.78 -15.26
N SER A 190 -18.34 -1.40 -16.52
CA SER A 190 -17.13 -0.68 -16.89
C SER A 190 -16.99 0.62 -16.09
N CYS A 191 -15.90 0.75 -15.32
CA CYS A 191 -15.62 1.90 -14.48
C CYS A 191 -14.10 2.10 -14.37
N PHE A 192 -13.65 3.33 -14.51
CA PHE A 192 -12.24 3.72 -14.39
C PHE A 192 -12.12 5.01 -13.60
N ALA A 193 -11.08 5.09 -12.78
CA ALA A 193 -10.78 6.23 -11.94
C ALA A 193 -9.28 6.57 -12.01
N LEU A 194 -8.97 7.85 -11.85
CA LEU A 194 -7.66 8.28 -11.42
C LEU A 194 -7.61 8.10 -9.89
N GLU A 195 -6.81 7.15 -9.44
CA GLU A 195 -6.67 6.80 -8.03
C GLU A 195 -5.37 7.42 -7.49
N TYR A 196 -5.53 8.24 -6.46
CA TYR A 196 -4.42 8.91 -5.80
C TYR A 196 -4.43 8.57 -4.32
N ALA A 197 -3.37 7.92 -3.85
CA ALA A 197 -3.18 7.70 -2.43
C ALA A 197 -2.02 8.53 -1.87
N ARG A 198 -2.20 9.03 -0.66
CA ARG A 198 -1.20 9.84 0.06
C ARG A 198 -1.13 9.47 1.54
N GLY A 199 0.09 9.22 2.02
CA GLY A 199 0.37 8.59 3.31
C GLY A 199 1.35 7.43 3.14
N TRP A 200 1.52 6.57 4.15
CA TRP A 200 2.51 5.50 4.04
C TRP A 200 2.02 4.39 3.09
N ILE A 201 2.62 4.30 1.90
CA ILE A 201 2.24 3.35 0.84
C ILE A 201 2.74 1.92 1.08
N PRO A 202 3.98 1.64 1.53
CA PRO A 202 4.48 0.27 1.63
C PRO A 202 3.61 -0.68 2.46
N PRO A 203 3.01 -0.28 3.60
CA PRO A 203 2.09 -1.14 4.33
C PRO A 203 0.82 -1.51 3.56
N MET A 204 0.39 -0.70 2.58
CA MET A 204 -0.76 -1.01 1.73
C MET A 204 -0.47 -2.18 0.78
N LEU A 205 0.79 -2.39 0.39
CA LEU A 205 1.19 -3.44 -0.55
C LEU A 205 0.88 -4.85 -0.02
N PHE A 206 0.86 -5.05 1.30
CA PHE A 206 0.46 -6.35 1.88
C PHE A 206 -0.97 -6.71 1.52
N PHE A 207 -1.88 -5.72 1.54
CA PHE A 207 -3.25 -5.92 1.07
C PHE A 207 -3.30 -6.10 -0.45
N GLY A 208 -2.59 -5.24 -1.19
CA GLY A 208 -2.53 -5.30 -2.66
C GLY A 208 -1.98 -6.62 -3.22
N PHE A 209 -1.17 -7.35 -2.45
CA PHE A 209 -0.60 -8.63 -2.86
C PHE A 209 -1.28 -9.85 -2.23
N ALA A 210 -2.21 -9.67 -1.30
CA ALA A 210 -2.82 -10.77 -0.55
C ALA A 210 -3.49 -11.77 -1.50
N ASP A 211 -4.42 -11.33 -2.36
CA ASP A 211 -5.11 -12.24 -3.28
C ASP A 211 -4.20 -12.77 -4.39
N GLY A 212 -3.15 -12.04 -4.77
CA GLY A 212 -2.09 -12.55 -5.63
C GLY A 212 -1.37 -13.76 -5.02
N LEU A 213 -1.07 -13.69 -3.72
CA LEU A 213 -0.32 -14.70 -2.98
C LEU A 213 -1.16 -15.86 -2.45
N SER A 214 -2.46 -15.65 -2.19
CA SER A 214 -3.30 -16.66 -1.53
C SER A 214 -4.57 -17.07 -2.29
N SER A 215 -4.92 -16.39 -3.40
CA SER A 215 -6.14 -16.66 -4.16
C SER A 215 -5.85 -17.02 -5.61
N THR A 216 -5.40 -16.05 -6.41
CA THR A 216 -5.16 -16.23 -7.85
C THR A 216 -3.89 -17.03 -8.14
N LEU A 217 -2.86 -16.90 -7.29
CA LEU A 217 -1.54 -17.49 -7.47
C LEU A 217 -0.88 -17.13 -8.82
N ASP A 218 -1.26 -15.99 -9.40
CA ASP A 218 -0.68 -15.45 -10.63
C ASP A 218 0.66 -14.78 -10.33
N PHE A 219 1.68 -15.62 -10.09
CA PHE A 219 3.04 -15.17 -9.80
C PHE A 219 3.66 -14.32 -10.92
N PRO A 220 3.43 -14.58 -12.22
CA PRO A 220 3.86 -13.68 -13.29
C PRO A 220 3.32 -12.25 -13.12
N THR A 221 2.02 -12.08 -12.88
CA THR A 221 1.43 -10.76 -12.64
C THR A 221 1.98 -10.14 -11.36
N LEU A 222 2.06 -10.90 -10.26
CA LEU A 222 2.61 -10.42 -9.00
C LEU A 222 4.06 -9.91 -9.15
N TRP A 223 4.90 -10.65 -9.88
CA TRP A 223 6.26 -10.25 -10.19
C TRP A 223 6.30 -8.96 -11.00
N ARG A 224 5.49 -8.88 -12.06
CA ARG A 224 5.43 -7.69 -12.92
C ARG A 224 5.01 -6.46 -12.11
N THR A 225 3.96 -6.58 -11.30
CA THR A 225 3.50 -5.51 -10.42
C THR A 225 4.57 -5.10 -9.41
N THR A 226 5.21 -6.06 -8.76
CA THR A 226 6.29 -5.78 -7.79
C THR A 226 7.45 -5.05 -8.46
N TYR A 227 7.87 -5.48 -9.64
CA TYR A 227 8.94 -4.85 -10.40
C TYR A 227 8.62 -3.40 -10.76
N LEU A 228 7.43 -3.13 -11.29
CA LEU A 228 7.01 -1.78 -11.69
C LEU A 228 6.88 -0.84 -10.49
N THR A 229 6.26 -1.32 -9.41
CA THR A 229 6.15 -0.54 -8.17
C THR A 229 7.53 -0.23 -7.59
N ALA A 230 8.44 -1.22 -7.55
CA ALA A 230 9.79 -1.01 -7.04
C ALA A 230 10.61 -0.07 -7.93
N GLU A 231 10.53 -0.22 -9.26
CA GLU A 231 11.19 0.68 -10.21
C GLU A 231 10.76 2.12 -10.01
N GLN A 232 9.46 2.38 -9.88
CA GLN A 232 8.93 3.72 -9.63
C GLN A 232 9.31 4.23 -8.24
N MET A 233 9.10 3.46 -7.18
CA MET A 233 9.43 3.86 -5.81
C MET A 233 10.92 4.19 -5.64
N LEU A 234 11.81 3.30 -6.10
CA LEU A 234 13.25 3.50 -5.98
C LEU A 234 13.74 4.59 -6.95
N GLY A 235 13.20 4.64 -8.17
CA GLY A 235 13.51 5.69 -9.14
C GLY A 235 13.14 7.08 -8.63
N ASN A 236 11.99 7.23 -7.97
CA ASN A 236 11.60 8.48 -7.33
C ASN A 236 12.44 8.78 -6.09
N LEU A 237 12.82 7.77 -5.30
CA LEU A 237 13.76 7.95 -4.18
C LEU A 237 15.10 8.54 -4.63
N VAL A 238 15.67 8.04 -5.74
CA VAL A 238 16.91 8.60 -6.33
C VAL A 238 16.74 10.05 -6.77
N LYS A 239 15.54 10.43 -7.21
CA LYS A 239 15.18 11.82 -7.52
C LYS A 239 14.93 12.66 -6.26
N GLY A 240 15.23 12.17 -5.05
CA GLY A 240 15.03 12.89 -3.78
C GLY A 240 13.57 12.99 -3.34
N LYS A 241 12.71 12.10 -3.85
CA LYS A 241 11.32 11.98 -3.43
C LYS A 241 11.20 10.84 -2.42
N PHE A 242 10.92 11.21 -1.18
CA PHE A 242 10.74 10.28 -0.07
C PHE A 242 9.27 9.86 0.01
#